data_AF-A0A9E2YSY1-F1
#
_entry.id   AF-A0A9E2YSY1-F1
#
_cell.length_a   1.000
_cell.length_b   1.000
_cell.length_c   1.000
_cell.angle_alpha   90.00
_cell.angle_beta   90.00
_cell.angle_gamma   90.00
#
_symmetry.space_group_name_H-M   'P 1'
#
loop_
_entity.id
_entity.type
_entity.pdbx_description
1 polymer ?
#
loop_
_entity_poly.entity_id
_entity_poly.type
_entity_poly.pdbx_seq_one_letter_code
_entity_poly.pdbx_strand_id
1 'polypeptide(L)'
;MRRLTIALVLAACNAIAQEAQATCAKGLIADLASGSDVILNLQANEIDIWGAEQNRIRVSCDFRERAAQAPQVKLELKPAGKGYAVTVEGGRSRDLHLRIEVPKNTNLVMRARSGDVRIDSVIGNKDVALKSGDLTIAVGNPADYSHADASVRMGDLNAFAFG
;
A
#
# COMPACT_ATOMS: atom_id res chain seq x y z
N MET A 1 -50.92 13.91 -34.70
CA MET A 1 -50.53 13.36 -33.38
C MET A 1 -49.81 12.03 -33.60
N ARG A 2 -48.48 11.99 -33.51
CA ARG A 2 -47.70 10.73 -33.58
C ARG A 2 -46.56 10.79 -32.57
N ARG A 3 -46.45 9.72 -31.79
CA ARG A 3 -45.89 9.62 -30.45
C ARG A 3 -44.35 9.67 -30.48
N LEU A 4 -43.77 10.53 -29.63
CA LEU A 4 -42.35 10.48 -29.25
C LEU A 4 -42.09 9.16 -28.52
N THR A 5 -41.12 8.38 -28.98
CA THR A 5 -40.59 7.24 -28.25
C THR A 5 -39.27 7.67 -27.62
N ILE A 6 -39.27 7.89 -26.30
CA ILE A 6 -38.08 8.21 -25.52
C ILE A 6 -37.38 6.88 -25.21
N ALA A 7 -36.22 6.65 -25.81
CA ALA A 7 -35.36 5.52 -25.48
C ALA A 7 -34.59 5.85 -24.18
N LEU A 8 -34.94 5.16 -23.10
CA LEU A 8 -34.23 5.19 -21.83
C LEU A 8 -32.97 4.33 -21.96
N VAL A 9 -31.80 4.95 -22.19
CA VAL A 9 -30.52 4.24 -22.19
C VAL A 9 -30.12 3.94 -20.75
N LEU A 10 -30.27 2.69 -20.32
CA LEU A 10 -29.68 2.18 -19.09
C LEU A 10 -28.16 2.13 -19.26
N ALA A 11 -27.46 3.11 -18.67
CA ALA A 11 -26.02 3.05 -18.50
C ALA A 11 -25.69 2.02 -17.40
N ALA A 12 -25.39 0.78 -17.80
CA ALA A 12 -24.78 -0.21 -16.93
C ALA A 12 -23.35 0.26 -16.62
N CYS A 13 -23.15 0.80 -15.40
CA CYS A 13 -21.84 1.16 -14.89
C CYS A 13 -21.08 -0.13 -14.59
N ASN A 14 -20.43 -0.70 -15.61
CA ASN A 14 -19.44 -1.75 -15.40
C ASN A 14 -18.29 -1.11 -14.63
N ALA A 15 -18.12 -1.52 -13.36
CA ALA A 15 -16.97 -1.16 -12.56
C ALA A 15 -15.72 -1.76 -13.20
N ILE A 16 -15.14 -1.02 -14.15
CA ILE A 16 -13.80 -1.30 -14.66
C ILE A 16 -12.90 -1.14 -13.45
N ALA A 17 -12.29 -2.24 -13.00
CA ALA A 17 -11.31 -2.21 -11.94
C ALA A 17 -10.20 -1.25 -12.37
N GLN A 18 -10.08 -0.13 -11.64
CA GLN A 18 -9.39 1.04 -12.13
C GLN A 18 -7.88 0.83 -12.00
N GLU A 19 -7.22 0.48 -13.09
CA GLU A 19 -5.77 0.63 -13.20
C GLU A 19 -5.43 2.11 -13.20
N ALA A 20 -4.44 2.49 -12.40
CA ALA A 20 -4.00 3.86 -12.29
C ALA A 20 -2.47 3.94 -12.31
N GLN A 21 -1.96 4.87 -13.11
CA GLN A 21 -0.55 5.23 -13.12
C GLN A 21 -0.42 6.69 -12.71
N ALA A 22 0.53 6.95 -11.83
CA ALA A 22 0.84 8.28 -11.35
C ALA A 22 2.35 8.42 -11.15
N THR A 23 2.79 9.64 -10.88
CA THR A 23 4.12 9.91 -10.36
C THR A 23 3.99 10.33 -8.91
N CYS A 24 5.10 10.22 -8.17
CA CYS A 24 5.14 10.69 -6.78
C CYS A 24 4.75 12.16 -6.61
N ALA A 25 4.90 13.01 -7.65
CA ALA A 25 4.47 14.40 -7.60
C ALA A 25 2.95 14.57 -7.44
N LYS A 26 2.16 13.62 -7.93
CA LYS A 26 0.69 13.63 -7.83
C LYS A 26 0.18 12.71 -6.71
N GLY A 27 0.96 11.67 -6.38
CA GLY A 27 0.48 10.57 -5.55
C GLY A 27 -0.65 9.79 -6.23
N LEU A 28 -1.22 8.85 -5.49
CA LEU A 28 -2.27 7.97 -5.99
C LEU A 28 -3.33 7.75 -4.91
N ILE A 29 -4.61 7.81 -5.29
CA ILE A 29 -5.74 7.51 -4.41
C ILE A 29 -6.73 6.65 -5.19
N ALA A 30 -7.20 5.57 -4.56
CA ALA A 30 -8.25 4.71 -5.11
C ALA A 30 -9.14 4.18 -3.99
N ASP A 31 -10.41 3.91 -4.31
CA ASP A 31 -11.33 3.28 -3.36
C ASP A 31 -10.90 1.84 -3.08
N LEU A 32 -10.88 1.47 -1.81
CA LEU A 32 -10.45 0.15 -1.33
C LEU A 32 -11.32 -0.25 -0.15
N ALA A 33 -12.03 -1.37 -0.29
CA ALA A 33 -12.90 -1.85 0.77
C ALA A 33 -12.09 -2.38 1.96
N SER A 34 -12.67 -2.27 3.15
CA SER A 34 -12.21 -2.98 4.34
C SER A 34 -12.25 -4.50 4.12
N GLY A 35 -11.23 -5.19 4.59
CA GLY A 35 -11.02 -6.62 4.40
C GLY A 35 -10.39 -6.99 3.06
N SER A 36 -9.93 -6.03 2.25
CA SER A 36 -9.25 -6.27 0.97
C SER A 36 -7.79 -6.76 1.14
N ASP A 37 -7.23 -7.30 0.07
CA ASP A 37 -5.82 -7.68 0.00
C ASP A 37 -5.02 -6.63 -0.77
N VAL A 38 -3.86 -6.25 -0.26
CA VAL A 38 -2.96 -5.30 -0.91
C VAL A 38 -1.58 -5.90 -1.04
N ILE A 39 -1.09 -5.95 -2.28
CA ILE A 39 0.25 -6.43 -2.62
C ILE A 39 1.12 -5.20 -2.86
N LEU A 40 2.23 -5.07 -2.13
CA LEU A 40 3.12 -3.93 -2.17
C LEU A 40 4.50 -4.37 -2.65
N ASN A 41 4.94 -3.86 -3.81
CA ASN A 41 6.30 -4.04 -4.33
C ASN A 41 7.02 -2.70 -4.30
N LEU A 42 7.82 -2.49 -3.25
CA LEU A 42 8.28 -1.16 -2.87
C LEU A 42 9.81 -1.02 -3.00
N GLN A 43 10.21 0.20 -3.35
CA GLN A 43 11.59 0.64 -3.31
C GLN A 43 11.61 2.12 -2.87
N ALA A 44 12.09 2.38 -1.65
CA ALA A 44 12.27 3.71 -1.09
C ALA A 44 13.36 3.68 0.01
N ASN A 45 13.69 4.83 0.59
CA ASN A 45 14.58 4.89 1.76
C ASN A 45 13.77 4.71 3.06
N GLU A 46 12.62 5.35 3.15
CA GLU A 46 11.71 5.25 4.30
C GLU A 46 10.31 4.90 3.79
N ILE A 47 9.64 3.96 4.45
CA ILE A 47 8.32 3.45 4.08
C ILE A 47 7.45 3.41 5.33
N ASP A 48 6.42 4.25 5.37
CA ASP A 48 5.36 4.19 6.37
C ASP A 48 4.10 3.58 5.76
N ILE A 49 3.60 2.52 6.37
CA ILE A 49 2.30 1.92 6.04
C ILE A 49 1.39 2.08 7.26
N TRP A 50 0.26 2.75 7.07
CA TRP A 50 -0.67 3.09 8.15
C TRP A 50 -2.09 2.58 7.87
N GLY A 51 -2.68 1.89 8.85
CA GLY A 51 -4.09 1.54 8.86
C GLY A 51 -4.98 2.71 9.25
N ALA A 52 -5.72 3.25 8.28
CA ALA A 52 -6.63 4.37 8.43
C ALA A 52 -8.10 3.93 8.45
N GLU A 53 -8.99 4.78 8.97
CA GLU A 53 -10.44 4.49 9.05
C GLU A 53 -11.15 4.61 7.69
N GLN A 54 -10.50 5.20 6.69
CA GLN A 54 -11.14 5.44 5.40
C GLN A 54 -11.05 4.21 4.49
N ASN A 55 -12.13 3.92 3.76
CA ASN A 55 -12.19 2.86 2.76
C ASN A 55 -11.53 3.27 1.44
N ARG A 56 -10.24 3.61 1.50
CA ARG A 56 -9.42 3.96 0.34
C ARG A 56 -7.97 3.64 0.59
N ILE A 57 -7.23 3.41 -0.48
CA ILE A 57 -5.78 3.41 -0.48
C ILE A 57 -5.28 4.78 -0.91
N ARG A 58 -4.30 5.32 -0.19
CA ARG A 58 -3.59 6.54 -0.54
C ARG A 58 -2.09 6.28 -0.53
N VAL A 59 -1.43 6.58 -1.64
CA VAL A 59 0.03 6.52 -1.78
C VAL A 59 0.53 7.94 -2.03
N SER A 60 1.38 8.42 -1.14
CA SER A 60 2.01 9.73 -1.24
C SER A 60 3.51 9.62 -1.02
N CYS A 61 4.25 10.53 -1.65
CA CYS A 61 5.69 10.58 -1.54
C CYS A 61 6.11 11.93 -1.00
N ASP A 62 7.07 11.93 -0.09
CA ASP A 62 7.78 13.11 0.35
C ASP A 62 9.25 13.00 -0.08
N PHE A 63 9.83 14.12 -0.51
CA PHE A 63 11.24 14.24 -0.85
C PHE A 63 11.86 15.29 0.05
N ARG A 64 12.65 14.86 1.03
CA ARG A 64 13.24 15.76 2.02
C ARG A 64 14.09 16.88 1.40
N GLU A 65 14.85 16.56 0.36
CA GLU A 65 15.81 17.52 -0.24
C GLU A 65 15.70 17.64 -1.77
N ARG A 66 15.24 16.60 -2.46
CA ARG A 66 15.31 16.52 -3.94
C ARG A 66 13.94 16.35 -4.60
N ALA A 67 13.03 17.29 -4.33
CA ALA A 67 11.67 17.32 -4.90
C ALA A 67 11.63 17.24 -6.44
N ALA A 68 12.67 17.70 -7.14
CA ALA A 68 12.79 17.58 -8.60
C ALA A 68 12.86 16.12 -9.11
N GLN A 69 13.12 15.14 -8.23
CA GLN A 69 13.11 13.71 -8.59
C GLN A 69 11.71 13.08 -8.51
N ALA A 70 10.71 13.77 -7.94
CA ALA A 70 9.35 13.26 -7.81
C ALA A 70 8.70 12.76 -9.11
N PRO A 71 8.93 13.39 -10.28
CA PRO A 71 8.38 12.88 -11.54
C PRO A 71 9.04 11.59 -12.04
N GLN A 72 10.24 11.24 -11.54
CA GLN A 72 10.99 10.06 -11.96
C GLN A 72 10.56 8.78 -11.22
N VAL A 73 9.90 8.95 -10.08
CA VAL A 73 9.37 7.84 -9.29
C VAL A 73 7.95 7.55 -9.77
N LYS A 74 7.79 6.36 -10.36
CA LYS A 74 6.51 5.90 -10.91
C LYS A 74 5.75 5.13 -9.85
N LEU A 75 4.46 5.44 -9.74
CA LEU A 75 3.50 4.73 -8.93
C LEU A 75 2.55 4.02 -9.87
N GLU A 76 2.46 2.70 -9.74
CA GLU A 76 1.50 1.90 -10.48
C GLU A 76 0.56 1.21 -9.50
N LEU A 77 -0.74 1.31 -9.75
CA LEU A 77 -1.79 0.60 -9.05
C LEU A 77 -2.57 -0.24 -10.05
N LYS A 78 -2.60 -1.55 -9.81
CA LYS A 78 -3.30 -2.54 -10.62
C LYS A 78 -4.28 -3.33 -9.78
N PRO A 79 -5.49 -3.62 -10.26
CA PRO A 79 -6.40 -4.56 -9.59
C PRO A 79 -5.72 -5.91 -9.34
N ALA A 80 -5.89 -6.45 -8.14
CA ALA A 80 -5.39 -7.76 -7.75
C ALA A 80 -6.36 -8.42 -6.77
N GLY A 81 -7.05 -9.46 -7.22
CA GLY A 81 -8.07 -10.14 -6.41
C GLY A 81 -9.16 -9.17 -5.94
N LYS A 82 -9.36 -9.06 -4.62
CA LYS A 82 -10.33 -8.14 -3.99
C LYS A 82 -9.74 -6.75 -3.62
N GLY A 83 -8.54 -6.43 -4.09
CA GLY A 83 -7.88 -5.17 -3.83
C GLY A 83 -6.90 -4.79 -4.92
N TYR A 84 -5.68 -4.37 -4.56
CA TYR A 84 -4.71 -3.83 -5.50
C TYR A 84 -3.29 -4.32 -5.28
N ALA A 85 -2.55 -4.41 -6.38
CA ALA A 85 -1.10 -4.43 -6.38
C ALA A 85 -0.57 -3.00 -6.61
N VAL A 86 0.29 -2.53 -5.70
CA VAL A 86 1.00 -1.26 -5.81
C VAL A 86 2.47 -1.55 -6.09
N THR A 87 3.00 -0.94 -7.14
CA THR A 87 4.43 -1.00 -7.48
C THR A 87 5.01 0.40 -7.49
N VAL A 88 6.15 0.58 -6.82
CA VAL A 88 6.91 1.82 -6.81
C VAL A 88 8.25 1.59 -7.51
N GLU A 89 8.46 2.27 -8.63
CA GLU A 89 9.68 2.17 -9.43
C GLU A 89 10.47 3.48 -9.42
N GLY A 90 11.79 3.40 -9.57
CA GLY A 90 12.67 4.58 -9.62
C GLY A 90 12.99 5.19 -8.25
N GLY A 91 12.44 4.65 -7.15
CA GLY A 91 12.66 5.13 -5.78
C GLY A 91 14.04 4.79 -5.16
N ARG A 92 15.11 4.75 -5.98
CA ARG A 92 16.50 4.54 -5.49
C ARG A 92 17.11 5.79 -4.85
N SER A 93 16.34 6.88 -4.78
CA SER A 93 16.78 8.11 -4.13
C SER A 93 16.89 7.91 -2.63
N ARG A 94 17.94 8.46 -2.02
CA ARG A 94 18.15 8.39 -0.56
C ARG A 94 17.14 9.21 0.24
N ASP A 95 16.33 10.04 -0.44
CA ASP A 95 15.50 11.04 0.24
C ASP A 95 14.00 10.78 0.04
N LEU A 96 13.64 9.64 -0.57
CA LEU A 96 12.25 9.27 -0.81
C LEU A 96 11.68 8.65 0.46
N HIS A 97 10.70 9.34 1.05
CA HIS A 97 9.82 8.82 2.08
C HIS A 97 8.46 8.50 1.45
N LEU A 98 8.11 7.23 1.45
CA LEU A 98 6.85 6.72 0.92
C LEU A 98 5.86 6.54 2.07
N ARG A 99 4.69 7.17 1.98
CA ARG A 99 3.56 6.95 2.90
C ARG A 99 2.42 6.27 2.17
N ILE A 100 1.96 5.14 2.71
CA ILE A 100 0.85 4.35 2.22
C ILE A 100 -0.19 4.25 3.33
N GLU A 101 -1.40 4.76 3.07
CA GLU A 101 -2.55 4.58 3.95
C GLU A 101 -3.50 3.55 3.33
N VAL A 102 -3.92 2.58 4.13
CA VAL A 102 -4.89 1.54 3.74
C VAL A 102 -5.98 1.44 4.80
N PRO A 103 -7.16 0.87 4.52
CA PRO A 103 -8.14 0.57 5.56
C PRO A 103 -7.52 -0.26 6.69
N LYS A 104 -7.84 0.02 7.96
CA LYS A 104 -7.30 -0.71 9.13
C LYS A 104 -7.36 -2.23 9.00
N ASN A 105 -8.50 -2.73 8.53
CA ASN A 105 -8.64 -4.14 8.18
C ASN A 105 -8.21 -4.32 6.72
N THR A 106 -6.94 -4.62 6.50
CA THR A 106 -6.36 -4.94 5.19
C THR A 106 -5.36 -6.06 5.36
N ASN A 107 -5.38 -7.05 4.48
CA ASN A 107 -4.31 -8.05 4.41
C ASN A 107 -3.17 -7.50 3.54
N LEU A 108 -1.95 -7.58 4.03
CA LEU A 108 -0.77 -7.04 3.35
C LEU A 108 0.18 -8.15 2.93
N VAL A 109 0.62 -8.08 1.68
CA VAL A 109 1.80 -8.79 1.19
C VAL A 109 2.80 -7.74 0.74
N MET A 110 3.88 -7.53 1.49
CA MET A 110 4.86 -6.49 1.18
C MET A 110 6.22 -7.09 0.87
N ARG A 111 6.80 -6.67 -0.26
CA ARG A 111 8.17 -6.97 -0.66
C ARG A 111 8.91 -5.65 -0.89
N ALA A 112 9.95 -5.42 -0.09
CA ALA A 112 10.79 -4.23 -0.19
C ALA A 112 12.26 -4.62 -0.38
N ARG A 113 12.95 -3.95 -1.31
CA ARG A 113 14.38 -4.23 -1.57
C ARG A 113 15.32 -3.57 -0.55
N SER A 114 14.94 -2.40 -0.07
CA SER A 114 15.74 -1.59 0.82
C SER A 114 14.84 -0.58 1.53
N GLY A 115 15.27 -0.13 2.70
CA GLY A 115 14.71 1.02 3.40
C GLY A 115 14.25 0.67 4.81
N ASP A 116 13.89 1.70 5.55
CA ASP A 116 13.35 1.59 6.89
C ASP A 116 11.84 1.57 6.79
N VAL A 117 11.25 0.45 7.19
CA VAL A 117 9.83 0.16 7.02
C VAL A 117 9.15 0.17 8.37
N ARG A 118 8.07 0.93 8.48
CA ARG A 118 7.16 0.90 9.61
C ARG A 118 5.75 0.57 9.17
N ILE A 119 5.18 -0.46 9.77
CA ILE A 119 3.77 -0.85 9.56
C ILE A 119 3.02 -0.64 10.86
N ASP A 120 1.94 0.13 10.82
CA ASP A 120 1.21 0.50 12.03
C ASP A 120 -0.30 0.51 11.79
N SER A 121 -1.06 0.14 12.83
CA SER A 121 -2.53 0.18 12.86
C SER A 121 -3.23 -0.66 11.79
N VAL A 122 -2.50 -1.56 11.11
CA VAL A 122 -3.05 -2.55 10.19
C VAL A 122 -3.29 -3.86 10.92
N ILE A 123 -4.56 -4.27 11.00
CA ILE A 123 -5.03 -5.40 11.81
C ILE A 123 -5.00 -6.71 11.02
N GLY A 124 -5.19 -6.66 9.70
CA GLY A 124 -5.23 -7.87 8.87
C GLY A 124 -3.91 -8.63 8.79
N ASN A 125 -3.94 -9.76 8.09
CA ASN A 125 -2.78 -10.64 7.92
C ASN A 125 -1.63 -9.89 7.24
N LYS A 126 -0.40 -10.14 7.67
CA LYS A 126 0.81 -9.49 7.15
C LYS A 126 1.83 -10.55 6.74
N ASP A 127 2.15 -10.64 5.44
CA ASP A 127 3.34 -11.30 4.91
C ASP A 127 4.31 -10.21 4.44
N VAL A 128 5.44 -10.08 5.12
CA VAL A 128 6.36 -8.96 4.91
C VAL A 128 7.79 -9.48 4.75
N ALA A 129 8.43 -9.10 3.65
CA ALA A 129 9.85 -9.36 3.45
C ALA A 129 10.60 -8.08 3.05
N LEU A 130 11.62 -7.75 3.83
CA LEU A 130 12.56 -6.67 3.58
C LEU A 130 13.95 -7.27 3.33
N LYS A 131 14.59 -6.88 2.23
CA LYS A 131 15.92 -7.40 1.90
C LYS A 131 17.05 -6.68 2.66
N SER A 132 16.91 -5.40 2.98
CA SER A 132 17.94 -4.60 3.65
C SER A 132 17.35 -3.38 4.34
N GLY A 133 17.75 -3.08 5.57
CA GLY A 133 17.22 -1.98 6.37
C GLY A 133 16.42 -2.49 7.57
N ASP A 134 15.74 -1.59 8.25
CA ASP A 134 15.00 -1.91 9.47
C ASP A 134 13.51 -2.15 9.18
N LEU A 135 12.91 -3.12 9.88
CA LEU A 135 11.47 -3.41 9.79
C LEU A 135 10.86 -3.35 11.19
N THR A 136 9.94 -2.40 11.38
CA THR A 136 9.13 -2.29 12.59
C THR A 136 7.67 -2.56 12.24
N ILE A 137 7.06 -3.50 12.94
CA ILE A 137 5.62 -3.79 12.80
C ILE A 137 4.97 -3.57 14.16
N ALA A 138 4.09 -2.58 14.24
CA ALA A 138 3.25 -2.40 15.42
C ALA A 138 2.25 -3.56 15.49
N VAL A 139 2.41 -4.40 16.51
CA VAL A 139 1.47 -5.45 16.83
C VAL A 139 0.38 -4.83 17.70
N GLY A 140 -0.88 -5.03 17.30
CA GLY A 140 -2.05 -4.65 18.12
C GLY A 140 -2.17 -5.57 19.32
N ASN A 141 -3.30 -6.27 19.46
CA ASN A 141 -3.39 -7.35 20.44
C ASN A 141 -2.69 -8.61 19.91
N PRO A 142 -1.60 -9.10 20.54
CA PRO A 142 -0.90 -10.31 20.09
C PRO A 142 -1.80 -11.56 20.08
N ALA A 143 -2.82 -11.61 20.95
CA ALA A 143 -3.78 -12.71 21.02
C ALA A 143 -4.70 -12.82 19.80
N ASP A 144 -4.75 -11.78 18.94
CA ASP A 144 -5.51 -11.81 17.70
C ASP A 144 -4.77 -12.60 16.60
N TYR A 145 -3.49 -12.94 16.81
CA TYR A 145 -2.67 -13.71 15.87
C TYR A 145 -2.63 -15.18 16.30
N SER A 146 -3.10 -16.07 15.42
CA SER A 146 -2.96 -17.51 15.64
C SER A 146 -1.52 -17.98 15.44
N HIS A 147 -0.75 -17.28 14.61
CA HIS A 147 0.63 -17.61 14.28
C HIS A 147 1.44 -16.36 13.93
N ALA A 148 2.71 -16.34 14.32
CA ALA A 148 3.66 -15.31 13.96
C ALA A 148 5.04 -15.94 13.78
N ASP A 149 5.57 -15.86 12.56
CA ASP A 149 6.94 -16.26 12.24
C ASP A 149 7.75 -15.05 11.82
N ALA A 150 9.00 -15.01 12.26
CA ALA A 150 9.94 -14.01 11.81
C ALA A 150 11.35 -14.61 11.74
N SER A 151 12.10 -14.23 10.71
CA SER A 151 13.49 -14.65 10.54
C SER A 151 14.31 -13.53 9.95
N VAL A 152 15.58 -13.45 10.35
CA VAL A 152 16.55 -12.49 9.85
C VAL A 152 17.79 -13.25 9.41
N ARG A 153 18.38 -12.85 8.28
CA ARG A 153 19.64 -13.45 7.83
C ARG A 153 20.84 -12.87 8.57
N MET A 154 20.85 -11.56 8.74
CA MET A 154 21.92 -10.79 9.40
C MET A 154 21.30 -9.60 10.10
N GLY A 155 21.62 -9.41 11.38
CA GLY A 155 21.03 -8.37 12.23
C GLY A 155 20.27 -8.96 13.41
N ASP A 156 19.47 -8.12 14.05
CA ASP A 156 18.74 -8.46 15.26
C ASP A 156 17.25 -8.62 14.97
N LEU A 157 16.59 -9.48 15.75
CA LEU A 157 15.15 -9.68 15.71
C LEU A 157 14.59 -9.50 17.11
N ASN A 158 13.65 -8.58 17.23
CA ASN A 158 12.99 -8.27 18.49
C ASN A 158 11.48 -8.46 18.34
N ALA A 159 10.92 -9.41 19.09
CA ALA A 159 9.52 -9.79 19.04
C ALA A 159 8.85 -9.79 20.42
N PHE A 160 9.18 -8.83 21.29
CA PHE A 160 8.65 -8.75 22.66
C PHE A 160 7.12 -8.79 22.77
N ALA A 161 6.40 -8.40 21.72
CA ALA A 161 4.93 -8.51 21.68
C ALA A 161 4.42 -9.96 21.82
N PHE A 162 5.25 -10.97 21.53
CA PHE A 162 4.87 -12.38 21.51
C PHE A 162 5.45 -13.23 22.65
N GLY A 163 6.08 -12.59 23.67
CA GLY A 163 6.59 -13.26 24.88
C GLY A 163 8.07 -13.62 24.82
#